data_AF-A0AAV6TZI6-F1
#
_entry.id   AF-A0AAV6TZI6-F1
#
_cell.length_a   1.000
_cell.length_b   1.000
_cell.length_c   1.000
_cell.angle_alpha   90.00
_cell.angle_beta   90.00
_cell.angle_gamma   90.00
#
_symmetry.space_group_name_H-M   'P 1'
#
loop_
_entity.id
_entity.type
_entity.pdbx_description
1 polymer ?
#
loop_
_entity_poly.entity_id
_entity_poly.type
_entity_poly.pdbx_seq_one_letter_code
_entity_poly.pdbx_strand_id
1 'polypeptide(L)'
;MIERAPDKAAVDSAVEYLAEKLMETSAMKLKVTPKGRAPVHWWSPQLASFRNRCKALRRRAVRAGSAAEKEKRHIIFKRERAQYRRALLAAKRESWRGYCKNAGKVGPWTVPYQMGLASFEFHKCSVPTKTRTDT
;
A
#
# COMPACT_ATOMS: atom_id res chain seq x y z
N MET A 1 39.66 42.85 16.53
CA MET A 1 38.23 43.17 16.34
C MET A 1 37.48 41.86 16.36
N ILE A 2 36.68 41.59 17.41
CA ILE A 2 35.84 40.40 17.50
C ILE A 2 34.43 40.84 17.11
N GLU A 3 33.90 40.33 16.01
CA GLU A 3 32.52 40.61 15.59
C GLU A 3 31.55 40.10 16.66
N ARG A 4 30.68 41.00 17.13
CA ARG A 4 29.66 40.70 18.14
C ARG A 4 28.69 39.67 17.55
N ALA A 5 28.45 38.59 18.28
CA ALA A 5 27.52 37.55 17.87
C ALA A 5 26.12 38.17 17.59
N PRO A 6 25.45 37.74 16.52
CA PRO A 6 24.14 38.25 16.16
C PRO A 6 23.12 37.97 17.28
N ASP A 7 22.21 38.92 17.49
CA ASP A 7 21.14 38.79 18.48
C ASP A 7 20.25 37.58 18.16
N LYS A 8 19.87 36.83 19.18
CA LYS A 8 19.11 35.57 19.03
C LYS A 8 17.79 35.80 18.28
N ALA A 9 17.13 36.92 18.58
CA ALA A 9 15.88 37.29 17.91
C ALA A 9 16.05 37.52 16.40
N ALA A 10 17.18 38.09 15.99
CA ALA A 10 17.49 38.33 14.58
C ALA A 10 17.75 37.01 13.83
N VAL A 11 18.43 36.06 14.49
CA VAL A 11 18.65 34.71 13.93
C VAL A 11 17.32 33.96 13.81
N ASP A 12 16.48 33.99 14.83
CA ASP A 12 15.18 33.32 14.82
C ASP A 12 14.26 33.86 13.70
N SER A 13 14.21 35.19 13.53
CA SER A 13 13.45 35.83 12.45
C SER A 13 13.96 35.45 11.04
N ALA A 14 15.29 35.36 10.86
CA ALA A 14 15.87 34.92 9.60
C ALA A 14 15.55 33.45 9.29
N VAL A 15 15.51 32.59 10.32
CA VAL A 15 15.14 31.18 10.17
C VAL A 15 13.68 31.03 9.78
N GLU A 16 12.77 31.79 10.41
CA GLU A 16 11.34 31.81 10.06
C GLU A 16 11.12 32.24 8.61
N TYR A 17 11.79 33.31 8.19
CA TYR A 17 11.73 33.80 6.81
C TYR A 17 12.20 32.74 5.78
N LEU A 18 13.32 32.07 6.06
CA LEU A 18 13.82 31.01 5.19
C LEU A 18 12.87 29.80 5.17
N ALA A 19 12.30 29.42 6.31
CA ALA A 19 11.34 28.33 6.40
C ALA A 19 10.07 28.63 5.59
N GLU A 20 9.54 29.85 5.69
CA GLU A 20 8.39 30.31 4.92
C GLU A 20 8.67 30.28 3.41
N LYS A 21 9.81 30.84 2.98
CA LYS A 21 10.19 30.85 1.56
C LYS A 21 10.43 29.46 1.00
N LEU A 22 10.99 28.55 1.78
CA LEU A 22 11.14 27.15 1.40
C LEU A 22 9.79 26.47 1.27
N MET A 23 8.85 26.70 2.19
CA MET A 23 7.49 26.17 2.11
C MET A 23 6.76 26.67 0.87
N GLU A 24 6.76 27.98 0.61
CA GLU A 24 6.17 28.60 -0.59
C GLU A 24 6.76 27.99 -1.88
N THR A 25 8.09 27.95 -1.96
CA THR A 25 8.78 27.40 -3.14
C THR A 25 8.45 25.93 -3.34
N SER A 26 8.41 25.15 -2.25
CA SER A 26 8.08 23.74 -2.29
C SER A 26 6.65 23.50 -2.80
N ALA A 27 5.68 24.31 -2.35
CA ALA A 27 4.29 24.21 -2.77
C ALA A 27 4.11 24.55 -4.26
N MET A 28 4.89 25.49 -4.78
CA MET A 28 4.81 25.90 -6.19
C MET A 28 5.56 24.96 -7.15
N LYS A 29 6.70 24.41 -6.73
CA LYS A 29 7.64 23.71 -7.64
C LYS A 29 7.62 22.20 -7.52
N LEU A 30 7.21 21.65 -6.38
CA LEU A 30 7.11 20.20 -6.24
C LEU A 30 5.81 19.73 -6.89
N LYS A 31 5.92 18.80 -7.85
CA LYS A 31 4.75 18.11 -8.39
C LYS A 31 4.05 17.39 -7.24
N VAL A 32 2.88 17.88 -6.85
CA VAL A 32 1.97 17.13 -5.98
C VAL A 32 1.62 15.86 -6.75
N THR A 33 2.27 14.75 -6.39
CA THR A 33 1.91 13.46 -6.97
C THR A 33 0.48 13.17 -6.53
N PRO A 34 -0.48 13.04 -7.45
CA PRO A 34 -1.84 12.76 -7.06
C PRO A 34 -1.85 11.49 -6.21
N LYS A 35 -2.59 11.52 -5.09
CA LYS A 35 -2.82 10.31 -4.30
C LYS A 35 -3.30 9.23 -5.28
N GLY A 36 -2.55 8.13 -5.35
CA GLY A 36 -2.80 7.08 -6.33
C GLY A 36 -4.25 6.62 -6.30
N ARG A 37 -4.75 6.13 -7.44
CA ARG A 37 -6.13 5.60 -7.56
C ARG A 37 -6.45 4.69 -6.38
N ALA A 38 -7.65 4.86 -5.81
CA ALA A 38 -8.12 4.04 -4.71
C ALA A 38 -7.94 2.55 -5.10
N PRO A 39 -7.34 1.74 -4.21
CA PRO A 39 -7.14 0.33 -4.50
C PRO A 39 -8.48 -0.35 -4.76
N VAL A 40 -8.49 -1.32 -5.68
CA VAL A 40 -9.70 -2.06 -6.05
C VAL A 40 -10.34 -2.66 -4.79
N HIS A 41 -11.65 -2.77 -4.74
CA HIS A 41 -12.42 -3.19 -3.55
C HIS A 41 -11.97 -4.52 -2.90
N TRP A 42 -11.41 -5.47 -3.66
CA TRP A 42 -10.86 -6.73 -3.12
C TRP A 42 -9.40 -6.63 -2.65
N TRP A 43 -8.77 -5.48 -2.83
CA TRP A 43 -7.39 -5.22 -2.45
C TRP A 43 -7.32 -4.83 -0.97
N SER A 44 -6.61 -5.64 -0.17
CA SER A 44 -6.43 -5.39 1.26
C SER A 44 -4.99 -4.93 1.57
N PRO A 45 -4.79 -4.19 2.69
CA PRO A 45 -3.45 -3.86 3.20
C PRO A 45 -2.58 -5.11 3.43
N GLN A 46 -3.19 -6.24 3.82
CA GLN A 46 -2.51 -7.51 3.99
C GLN A 46 -1.97 -8.06 2.65
N LEU A 47 -2.75 -7.99 1.57
CA LEU A 47 -2.28 -8.36 0.22
C LEU A 47 -1.14 -7.45 -0.26
N ALA A 48 -1.20 -6.16 0.06
CA ALA A 48 -0.11 -5.23 -0.23
C ALA A 48 1.18 -5.62 0.52
N SER A 49 1.06 -5.97 1.81
CA SER A 49 2.18 -6.47 2.61
C SER A 49 2.78 -7.76 2.03
N PHE A 50 1.94 -8.75 1.69
CA PHE A 50 2.39 -9.99 1.03
C PHE A 50 3.08 -9.73 -0.31
N ARG A 51 2.54 -8.83 -1.15
CA ARG A 51 3.16 -8.44 -2.42
C ARG A 51 4.52 -7.80 -2.21
N ASN A 52 4.64 -6.91 -1.23
CA ASN A 52 5.90 -6.23 -0.90
C ASN A 52 6.95 -7.20 -0.37
N ARG A 53 6.56 -8.12 0.52
CA ARG A 53 7.39 -9.23 1.01
C ARG A 53 7.89 -10.11 -0.12
N CYS A 54 7.00 -10.53 -1.03
CA CYS A 54 7.38 -11.31 -2.22
C CYS A 54 8.35 -10.56 -3.12
N LYS A 55 8.13 -9.25 -3.36
CA LYS A 55 9.04 -8.40 -4.14
C LYS A 55 10.44 -8.34 -3.49
N ALA A 56 10.50 -8.15 -2.17
CA ALA A 56 11.76 -8.10 -1.43
C ALA A 56 12.52 -9.43 -1.52
N LEU A 57 11.84 -10.55 -1.27
CA LEU A 57 12.44 -11.89 -1.35
C LEU A 57 12.95 -12.21 -2.75
N ARG A 58 12.17 -11.89 -3.79
CA ARG A 58 12.61 -12.05 -5.18
C ARG A 58 13.90 -11.27 -5.46
N ARG A 59 13.97 -10.01 -5.05
CA ARG A 59 15.19 -9.19 -5.22
C ARG A 59 16.38 -9.81 -4.50
N ARG A 60 16.20 -10.29 -3.27
CA ARG A 60 17.25 -10.95 -2.48
C ARG A 60 17.72 -12.28 -3.09
N ALA A 61 16.81 -13.04 -3.70
CA ALA A 61 17.14 -14.29 -4.39
C ALA A 61 17.93 -14.03 -5.68
N VAL A 62 17.52 -13.04 -6.48
CA VAL A 62 18.21 -12.68 -7.74
C VAL A 62 19.62 -12.13 -7.48
N ARG A 63 19.78 -11.30 -6.45
CA ARG A 63 21.06 -10.63 -6.13
C ARG A 63 22.04 -11.48 -5.32
N ALA A 64 21.71 -12.73 -4.97
CA ALA A 64 22.64 -13.57 -4.22
C ALA A 64 23.88 -13.90 -5.05
N GLY A 65 25.05 -13.98 -4.41
CA GLY A 65 26.33 -14.14 -5.10
C GLY A 65 26.58 -15.58 -5.56
N SER A 66 26.31 -16.56 -4.70
CA SER A 66 26.54 -17.97 -4.99
C SER A 66 25.28 -18.70 -5.45
N ALA A 67 25.45 -19.76 -6.25
CA ALA A 67 24.35 -20.61 -6.70
C ALA A 67 23.61 -21.29 -5.53
N ALA A 68 24.35 -21.74 -4.51
CA ALA A 68 23.77 -22.36 -3.33
C ALA A 68 22.90 -21.39 -2.51
N GLU A 69 23.34 -20.13 -2.36
CA GLU A 69 22.53 -19.10 -1.69
C GLU A 69 21.31 -18.68 -2.51
N LYS A 70 21.45 -18.61 -3.85
CA LYS A 70 20.33 -18.35 -4.76
C LYS A 70 19.23 -19.38 -4.55
N GLU A 71 19.58 -20.67 -4.54
CA GLU A 71 18.59 -21.75 -4.40
C GLU A 71 17.88 -21.68 -3.03
N LYS A 72 18.64 -21.55 -1.93
CA LYS A 72 18.08 -21.39 -0.57
C LYS A 72 17.07 -20.23 -0.51
N ARG A 73 17.42 -19.06 -1.06
CA ARG A 73 16.56 -17.88 -1.07
C ARG A 73 15.36 -18.04 -2.03
N HIS A 74 15.54 -18.77 -3.12
CA HIS A 74 14.49 -19.04 -4.09
C HIS A 74 13.41 -19.97 -3.53
N ILE A 75 13.79 -20.97 -2.72
CA ILE A 75 12.85 -21.82 -1.98
C ILE A 75 11.94 -20.97 -1.07
N ILE A 76 12.54 -20.06 -0.29
CA ILE A 76 11.79 -19.14 0.58
C ILE A 76 10.85 -18.26 -0.23
N PHE A 77 11.34 -17.68 -1.34
CA PHE A 77 10.52 -16.88 -2.23
C PHE A 77 9.33 -17.67 -2.81
N LYS A 78 9.54 -18.90 -3.28
CA LYS A 78 8.48 -19.77 -3.83
C LYS A 78 7.38 -20.02 -2.80
N ARG A 79 7.76 -20.35 -1.56
CA ARG A 79 6.83 -20.59 -0.45
C ARG A 79 5.93 -19.39 -0.19
N GLU A 80 6.55 -18.22 -0.03
CA GLU A 80 5.84 -16.96 0.27
C GLU A 80 4.96 -16.51 -0.92
N ARG A 81 5.44 -16.71 -2.15
CA ARG A 81 4.66 -16.45 -3.36
C ARG A 81 3.43 -17.34 -3.46
N ALA A 82 3.53 -18.61 -3.06
CA ALA A 82 2.39 -19.52 -3.03
C ALA A 82 1.34 -19.05 -2.02
N GLN A 83 1.76 -18.63 -0.82
CA GLN A 83 0.85 -18.08 0.19
C GLN A 83 0.16 -16.80 -0.30
N TYR A 84 0.92 -15.87 -0.89
CA TYR A 84 0.37 -14.66 -1.51
C TYR A 84 -0.66 -14.98 -2.60
N ARG A 85 -0.36 -15.95 -3.50
CA ARG A 85 -1.30 -16.37 -4.55
C ARG A 85 -2.60 -16.94 -3.98
N ARG A 86 -2.53 -17.77 -2.94
CA ARG A 86 -3.72 -18.31 -2.26
C ARG A 86 -4.57 -17.18 -1.68
N ALA A 87 -3.94 -16.25 -0.95
CA ALA A 87 -4.64 -15.11 -0.37
C ALA A 87 -5.28 -14.22 -1.45
N LEU A 88 -4.57 -13.97 -2.56
CA LEU A 88 -5.07 -13.18 -3.68
C LEU A 88 -6.30 -13.81 -4.33
N LEU A 89 -6.25 -15.13 -4.58
CA LEU A 89 -7.38 -15.86 -5.17
C LEU A 89 -8.57 -15.92 -4.21
N ALA A 90 -8.33 -16.06 -2.90
CA ALA A 90 -9.37 -16.03 -1.90
C ALA A 90 -10.07 -14.66 -1.85
N ALA A 91 -9.31 -13.57 -1.83
CA ALA A 91 -9.86 -12.21 -1.83
C ALA A 91 -10.69 -11.93 -3.08
N LYS A 92 -10.21 -12.31 -4.26
CA LYS A 92 -10.98 -12.19 -5.52
C LYS A 92 -12.28 -12.99 -5.48
N ARG A 93 -12.23 -14.23 -4.99
CA ARG A 93 -13.41 -15.09 -4.88
C ARG A 93 -14.43 -14.54 -3.89
N GLU A 94 -13.98 -14.04 -2.74
CA GLU A 94 -14.88 -13.46 -1.74
C GLU A 94 -15.56 -12.22 -2.26
N SER A 95 -14.78 -11.36 -2.90
CA SER A 95 -15.29 -10.19 -3.58
C SER A 95 -16.33 -10.51 -4.65
N TRP A 96 -16.07 -11.53 -5.48
CA TRP A 96 -17.02 -11.97 -6.50
C TRP A 96 -18.30 -12.53 -5.87
N ARG A 97 -18.18 -13.33 -4.80
CA ARG A 97 -19.36 -13.80 -4.04
C ARG A 97 -20.18 -12.65 -3.47
N GLY A 98 -19.53 -11.64 -2.88
CA GLY A 98 -20.19 -10.44 -2.38
C GLY A 98 -20.93 -9.70 -3.50
N TYR A 99 -20.29 -9.54 -4.66
CA TYR A 99 -20.92 -8.96 -5.85
C TYR A 99 -22.17 -9.75 -6.26
N CYS A 100 -22.07 -11.07 -6.44
CA CYS A 100 -23.21 -11.90 -6.86
C CYS A 100 -24.37 -11.85 -5.86
N LYS A 101 -24.08 -11.87 -4.55
CA LYS A 101 -25.10 -11.73 -3.49
C LYS A 101 -25.85 -10.41 -3.57
N ASN A 102 -25.17 -9.32 -3.89
CA ASN A 102 -25.79 -8.00 -4.03
C ASN A 102 -26.53 -7.88 -5.37
N ALA A 103 -25.97 -8.39 -6.46
CA ALA A 103 -26.61 -8.39 -7.78
C ALA A 103 -27.92 -9.19 -7.78
N GLY A 104 -28.01 -10.28 -7.01
CA GLY A 104 -29.26 -11.04 -6.83
C GLY A 104 -30.35 -10.27 -6.09
N LYS A 105 -30.01 -9.22 -5.32
CA LYS A 105 -30.97 -8.39 -4.56
C LYS A 105 -31.45 -7.17 -5.32
N VAL A 106 -30.55 -6.47 -6.00
CA VAL A 106 -30.83 -5.15 -6.62
C VAL A 106 -30.99 -5.25 -8.14
N GLY A 107 -30.74 -6.44 -8.71
CA GLY A 107 -30.76 -6.69 -10.15
C GLY A 107 -29.36 -6.74 -10.77
N PRO A 108 -29.16 -7.49 -11.87
CA PRO A 108 -27.82 -7.77 -12.42
C PRO A 108 -27.06 -6.53 -12.92
N TRP A 109 -27.79 -5.52 -13.40
CA TRP A 109 -27.22 -4.33 -14.03
C TRP A 109 -27.02 -3.17 -13.07
N THR A 110 -27.78 -3.12 -11.98
CA THR A 110 -27.74 -2.03 -11.02
C THR A 110 -26.39 -1.92 -10.31
N VAL A 111 -25.76 -3.06 -10.01
CA VAL A 111 -24.48 -3.11 -9.30
C VAL A 111 -23.32 -2.54 -10.14
N PRO A 112 -23.12 -2.91 -11.42
CA PRO A 112 -22.16 -2.25 -12.31
C PRO A 112 -22.31 -0.73 -12.36
N TYR A 113 -23.53 -0.21 -12.49
CA TYR A 113 -23.77 1.23 -12.53
C TYR A 113 -23.41 1.92 -11.21
N GLN A 114 -23.77 1.33 -10.07
CA GLN A 114 -23.42 1.85 -8.75
C GLN A 114 -21.90 1.83 -8.48
N MET A 115 -21.17 0.83 -9.02
CA MET A 115 -19.71 0.78 -8.92
C MET A 115 -19.02 1.93 -9.67
N GLY A 116 -19.57 2.35 -10.82
CA GLY A 116 -19.07 3.50 -11.58
C GLY A 116 -19.34 4.84 -10.92
N LEU A 117 -20.43 4.92 -10.14
CA LEU A 117 -20.85 6.12 -9.41
C LEU A 117 -20.25 6.24 -8.00
N ALA A 118 -19.30 5.36 -7.63
CA ALA A 118 -18.69 5.26 -6.30
C ALA A 118 -19.68 5.11 -5.12
N SER A 119 -20.94 4.80 -5.41
CA SER A 119 -22.01 4.63 -4.43
C SER A 119 -22.08 3.20 -3.88
N PHE A 120 -21.32 2.27 -4.48
CA PHE A 120 -21.32 0.87 -4.08
C PHE A 120 -20.27 0.60 -3.02
N GLU A 121 -20.70 0.52 -1.76
CA GLU A 121 -19.85 0.06 -0.67
C GLU A 121 -19.70 -1.46 -0.72
N PHE A 122 -18.54 -1.92 -1.19
CA PHE A 122 -18.12 -3.27 -0.88
C PHE A 122 -17.92 -3.37 0.62
N HIS A 123 -18.67 -4.26 1.28
CA HIS A 123 -18.35 -4.68 2.64
C HIS A 123 -16.87 -5.09 2.64
N LYS A 124 -16.06 -4.37 3.41
CA LYS A 124 -14.63 -4.64 3.56
C LYS A 124 -14.51 -6.13 3.85
N CYS A 125 -13.75 -6.87 3.05
CA CYS A 125 -13.49 -8.28 3.29
C CYS A 125 -12.86 -8.40 4.70
N SER A 126 -13.71 -8.69 5.69
CA SER A 126 -13.31 -9.11 7.02
C SER A 126 -12.51 -10.38 6.81
N VAL A 127 -11.19 -10.26 6.95
CA VAL A 127 -10.30 -11.42 6.90
C VAL A 127 -10.70 -12.30 8.09
N PRO A 128 -11.10 -13.56 7.90
CA PRO A 128 -11.22 -14.46 9.03
C PRO A 128 -9.80 -14.65 9.58
N THR A 129 -9.51 -14.01 10.70
CA THR A 129 -8.35 -14.34 11.52
C THR A 129 -8.57 -15.77 11.97
N LYS A 130 -7.89 -16.73 11.33
CA LYS A 130 -7.82 -18.09 11.87
C LYS A 130 -7.15 -17.98 13.24
N THR A 131 -7.93 -17.97 14.30
CA THR A 131 -7.44 -18.33 15.63
C THR A 131 -7.07 -19.80 15.53
N ARG A 132 -5.77 -20.08 15.54
CA ARG A 132 -5.25 -21.44 15.68
C ARG A 132 -5.56 -21.85 17.12
N THR A 133 -6.65 -22.57 17.33
CA THR A 133 -6.86 -23.30 18.59
C THR A 133 -5.91 -24.50 18.54
N ASP A 134 -4.80 -24.41 19.27
CA ASP A 134 -4.00 -25.58 19.62
C ASP A 134 -4.77 -26.33 20.73
N THR A 135 -5.12 -27.58 20.46
CA THR A 135 -5.48 -28.59 21.45
C THR A 135 -4.98 -29.92 20.92
#